data_AF-A0A380GV89-F1
#
_entry.id   AF-A0A380GV89-F1
#
_cell.length_a   1.000
_cell.length_b   1.000
_cell.length_c   1.000
_cell.angle_alpha   90.00
_cell.angle_beta   90.00
_cell.angle_gamma   90.00
#
_symmetry.space_group_name_H-M   'P 1'
#
loop_
_entity.id
_entity.type
_entity.pdbx_description
1 polymer ?
#
loop_
_entity_poly.entity_id
_entity_poly.type
_entity_poly.pdbx_seq_one_letter_code
_entity_poly.pdbx_strand_id
1 'polypeptide(L)'
;MSLYSKLRVWAFVLINKIMKMISFNEFTLMHINRTVPNWMIKYYSELDDVDMWVYFESYNTLRLICLSEAYLHDALKFVLKNCSNDLIYDFYVFLMFDESIGNLGSVISSDAMSRLNDKYDTKFEAEFNFDNERLEQLGDFDIGLMDNLPF
;
A
#
# COMPACT_ATOMS: atom_id res chain seq x y z
N MET A 1 -17.26 24.31 -25.24
CA MET A 1 -16.82 22.89 -25.28
C MET A 1 -17.70 22.14 -26.28
N SER A 2 -17.12 21.60 -27.36
CA SER A 2 -17.87 20.97 -28.47
C SER A 2 -18.45 19.59 -28.09
N LEU A 3 -19.50 19.14 -28.77
CA LEU A 3 -20.08 17.80 -28.58
C LEU A 3 -19.02 16.70 -28.70
N TYR A 4 -18.09 16.86 -29.66
CA TYR A 4 -16.95 15.96 -29.86
C TYR A 4 -16.00 15.90 -28.67
N SER A 5 -15.69 17.04 -28.04
CA SER A 5 -14.86 17.08 -26.84
C SER A 5 -15.53 16.41 -25.63
N LYS A 6 -16.86 16.54 -25.48
CA LYS A 6 -17.61 15.82 -24.45
C LYS A 6 -17.55 14.31 -24.69
N LEU A 7 -17.79 13.87 -25.93
CA LEU A 7 -17.79 12.44 -26.28
C LEU A 7 -16.42 11.78 -25.99
N ARG A 8 -15.32 12.47 -26.28
CA ARG A 8 -13.96 12.00 -25.94
C ARG A 8 -13.73 11.84 -24.44
N VAL A 9 -14.17 12.81 -23.63
CA VAL A 9 -14.05 12.74 -22.17
C VAL A 9 -14.87 11.56 -21.63
N TRP A 10 -16.11 11.39 -22.09
CA TRP A 10 -16.95 10.26 -21.70
C TRP A 10 -16.35 8.91 -22.08
N ALA A 11 -15.82 8.77 -23.31
CA ALA A 11 -15.15 7.56 -23.75
C ALA A 11 -13.92 7.25 -22.90
N PHE A 12 -13.08 8.26 -22.61
CA PHE A 12 -11.92 8.09 -21.75
C PHE A 12 -12.29 7.64 -20.33
N VAL A 13 -13.31 8.27 -19.72
CA VAL A 13 -13.80 7.86 -18.40
C VAL A 13 -14.33 6.43 -18.41
N LEU A 14 -15.09 6.05 -19.43
CA LEU A 14 -15.64 4.70 -19.55
C LEU A 14 -14.53 3.66 -19.72
N ILE A 15 -13.56 3.92 -20.60
CA ILE A 15 -12.41 3.04 -20.82
C ILE A 15 -11.64 2.84 -19.51
N ASN A 16 -11.34 3.90 -18.78
CA ASN A 16 -10.64 3.80 -17.49
C ASN A 16 -11.43 2.96 -16.47
N LYS A 17 -12.76 3.12 -16.40
CA LYS A 17 -13.60 2.29 -15.53
C LYS A 17 -13.54 0.81 -15.91
N ILE A 18 -13.63 0.49 -17.20
CA ILE A 18 -13.55 -0.89 -17.70
C ILE A 18 -12.18 -1.48 -17.39
N MET A 19 -11.10 -0.76 -17.68
CA MET A 19 -9.73 -1.21 -17.39
C MET A 19 -9.54 -1.50 -15.91
N LYS A 20 -10.03 -0.62 -15.02
CA LYS A 20 -9.96 -0.83 -13.57
C LYS A 20 -10.70 -2.08 -13.12
N MET A 21 -11.86 -2.35 -13.71
CA MET A 21 -12.63 -3.56 -13.40
C MET A 21 -11.94 -4.84 -13.91
N ILE A 22 -11.29 -4.78 -15.09
CA ILE A 22 -10.47 -5.89 -15.60
C ILE A 22 -9.31 -6.16 -14.64
N SER A 23 -8.58 -5.12 -14.21
CA SER A 23 -7.47 -5.27 -13.26
C SER A 23 -7.91 -5.80 -11.90
N PHE A 24 -9.09 -5.40 -11.41
CA PHE A 24 -9.66 -5.98 -10.18
C PHE A 24 -9.98 -7.47 -10.34
N ASN A 25 -10.54 -7.88 -11.48
CA ASN A 25 -10.80 -9.28 -11.76
C ASN A 25 -9.50 -10.09 -11.86
N GLU A 26 -8.46 -9.56 -12.51
CA GLU A 26 -7.14 -10.19 -12.54
C GLU A 26 -6.56 -10.35 -11.14
N PHE A 27 -6.64 -9.31 -10.31
CA PHE A 27 -6.22 -9.35 -8.91
C PHE A 27 -6.97 -10.41 -8.11
N THR A 28 -8.30 -10.50 -8.28
CA THR A 28 -9.13 -11.54 -7.66
C THR A 28 -8.71 -12.94 -8.11
N LEU A 29 -8.46 -13.13 -9.42
CA LEU A 29 -8.01 -14.39 -9.97
C LEU A 29 -6.64 -14.80 -9.44
N MET A 30 -5.73 -13.86 -9.18
CA MET A 30 -4.43 -14.16 -8.56
C MET A 30 -4.60 -14.79 -7.16
N HIS A 31 -5.57 -14.32 -6.38
CA HIS A 31 -5.87 -14.88 -5.05
C HIS A 31 -6.53 -16.25 -5.16
N ILE A 32 -7.50 -16.41 -6.07
CA ILE A 32 -8.19 -17.70 -6.32
C ILE A 32 -7.21 -18.76 -6.84
N ASN A 33 -6.38 -18.42 -7.82
CA ASN A 33 -5.40 -19.31 -8.43
C ASN A 33 -4.13 -19.49 -7.58
N ARG A 34 -4.07 -18.82 -6.42
CA ARG A 34 -2.95 -18.91 -5.46
C ARG A 34 -1.60 -18.53 -6.06
N THR A 35 -1.58 -17.52 -6.92
CA THR A 35 -0.35 -16.99 -7.55
C THR A 35 0.27 -15.84 -6.76
N VAL A 36 -0.30 -15.51 -5.60
CA VAL A 36 0.24 -14.57 -4.60
C VAL A 36 0.63 -15.35 -3.34
N PRO A 37 1.48 -14.78 -2.47
CA PRO A 37 1.81 -15.38 -1.18
C PRO A 37 0.58 -15.85 -0.39
N ASN A 38 0.69 -17.00 0.30
CA ASN A 38 -0.42 -17.62 1.03
C ASN A 38 -1.07 -16.68 2.06
N TRP A 39 -0.30 -15.78 2.67
CA TRP A 39 -0.82 -14.83 3.64
C TRP A 39 -1.76 -13.80 3.00
N MET A 40 -1.47 -13.36 1.76
CA MET A 40 -2.36 -12.45 1.01
C MET A 40 -3.68 -13.14 0.68
N ILE A 41 -3.64 -14.43 0.32
CA ILE A 41 -4.84 -15.24 0.07
C ILE A 41 -5.71 -15.28 1.32
N LYS A 42 -5.09 -15.54 2.49
CA LYS A 42 -5.80 -15.59 3.76
C LYS A 42 -6.42 -14.24 4.10
N TYR A 43 -5.63 -13.16 4.09
CA TYR A 43 -6.13 -11.80 4.32
C TYR A 43 -7.29 -11.45 3.39
N TYR A 44 -7.12 -11.67 2.08
CA TYR A 44 -8.15 -11.39 1.07
C TYR A 44 -9.45 -12.15 1.32
N SER A 45 -9.39 -13.40 1.79
CA SER A 45 -10.57 -14.22 2.04
C SER A 45 -11.43 -13.76 3.23
N GLU A 46 -10.88 -12.89 4.07
CA GLU A 46 -11.54 -12.35 5.26
C GLU A 46 -12.19 -10.98 5.00
N LEU A 47 -11.92 -10.36 3.85
CA LEU A 47 -12.49 -9.08 3.43
C LEU A 47 -13.90 -9.25 2.86
N ASP A 48 -14.72 -8.21 3.00
CA ASP A 48 -15.96 -8.09 2.23
C ASP A 48 -15.71 -7.47 0.84
N ASP A 49 -16.74 -7.40 -0.01
CA ASP A 49 -16.61 -6.88 -1.38
C ASP A 49 -16.09 -5.43 -1.44
N VAL A 50 -16.44 -4.60 -0.44
CA VAL A 50 -16.00 -3.20 -0.38
C VAL A 50 -14.52 -3.13 0.00
N ASP A 51 -14.14 -3.89 1.03
CA ASP A 51 -12.78 -3.93 1.53
C ASP A 51 -11.83 -4.60 0.53
N MET A 52 -12.28 -5.61 -0.23
CA MET A 52 -11.53 -6.20 -1.34
C MET A 52 -11.19 -5.14 -2.39
N TRP A 53 -12.13 -4.26 -2.72
CA TRP A 53 -11.90 -3.20 -3.68
C TRP A 53 -10.92 -2.14 -3.16
N VAL A 54 -11.08 -1.72 -1.90
CA VAL A 54 -10.16 -0.78 -1.23
C VAL A 54 -8.75 -1.35 -1.16
N TYR A 55 -8.62 -2.62 -0.80
CA TYR A 55 -7.35 -3.32 -0.77
C TYR A 55 -6.72 -3.40 -2.15
N PHE A 56 -7.49 -3.74 -3.20
CA PHE A 56 -7.00 -3.72 -4.58
C PHE A 56 -6.49 -2.34 -5.00
N GLU A 57 -7.25 -1.27 -4.73
CA GLU A 57 -6.84 0.09 -5.11
C GLU A 57 -5.53 0.50 -4.43
N SER A 58 -5.42 0.20 -3.14
CA SER A 58 -4.23 0.49 -2.34
C SER A 58 -3.04 -0.36 -2.79
N TYR A 59 -3.21 -1.67 -2.95
CA TYR A 59 -2.19 -2.58 -3.46
C TYR A 59 -1.68 -2.14 -4.83
N ASN A 60 -2.59 -1.81 -5.75
CA ASN A 60 -2.20 -1.40 -7.10
C ASN A 60 -1.47 -0.05 -7.09
N THR A 61 -1.86 0.88 -6.20
CA THR A 61 -1.13 2.13 -6.01
C THR A 61 0.28 1.87 -5.49
N LEU A 62 0.42 1.03 -4.46
CA LEU A 62 1.70 0.68 -3.86
C LEU A 62 2.60 -0.07 -4.85
N ARG A 63 2.05 -0.99 -5.63
CA ARG A 63 2.75 -1.71 -6.71
C ARG A 63 3.31 -0.78 -7.79
N LEU A 64 2.66 0.35 -8.05
CA LEU A 64 3.15 1.32 -9.03
C LEU A 64 4.30 2.19 -8.51
N ILE A 65 4.44 2.33 -7.20
CA ILE A 65 5.47 3.19 -6.58
C ILE A 65 6.67 2.41 -6.06
N CYS A 66 6.46 1.15 -5.67
CA CYS A 66 7.52 0.25 -5.23
C CYS A 66 8.33 -0.28 -6.41
N LEU A 67 9.66 -0.29 -6.25
CA LEU A 67 10.60 -0.79 -7.24
C LEU A 67 10.80 -2.32 -7.16
N SER A 68 10.45 -2.92 -6.03
CA SER A 68 10.56 -4.35 -5.76
C SER A 68 9.23 -4.92 -5.27
N GLU A 69 8.71 -5.91 -6.00
CA GLU A 69 7.49 -6.63 -5.62
C GLU A 69 7.69 -7.46 -4.34
N ALA A 70 8.87 -8.06 -4.18
CA ALA A 70 9.20 -8.82 -2.96
C ALA A 70 9.18 -7.92 -1.72
N TYR A 71 9.80 -6.75 -1.80
CA TYR A 71 9.75 -5.78 -0.70
C TYR A 71 8.32 -5.34 -0.40
N LEU A 72 7.52 -5.03 -1.43
CA LEU A 72 6.13 -4.65 -1.24
C LEU A 72 5.36 -5.74 -0.47
N HIS A 73 5.55 -7.01 -0.83
CA HIS A 73 4.88 -8.12 -0.14
C HIS A 73 5.34 -8.25 1.31
N ASP A 74 6.63 -8.13 1.57
CA ASP A 74 7.17 -8.18 2.94
C ASP A 74 6.61 -7.03 3.78
N ALA A 75 6.69 -5.79 3.29
CA ALA A 75 6.14 -4.61 3.96
C ALA A 75 4.63 -4.73 4.20
N LEU A 76 3.85 -5.15 3.19
CA LEU A 76 2.40 -5.35 3.35
C LEU A 76 2.05 -6.42 4.37
N LYS A 77 2.85 -7.48 4.49
CA LYS A 77 2.69 -8.49 5.53
C LYS A 77 2.80 -7.92 6.95
N PHE A 78 3.60 -6.88 7.16
CA PHE A 78 3.67 -6.17 8.45
C PHE A 78 2.53 -5.17 8.61
N VAL A 79 2.31 -4.37 7.58
CA VAL A 79 1.35 -3.26 7.63
C VAL A 79 -0.08 -3.77 7.84
N LEU A 80 -0.48 -4.82 7.11
CA LEU A 80 -1.84 -5.36 7.16
C LEU A 80 -2.15 -6.09 8.47
N LYS A 81 -1.15 -6.43 9.29
CA LYS A 81 -1.37 -6.96 10.64
C LYS A 81 -1.79 -5.89 11.64
N ASN A 82 -1.49 -4.62 11.36
CA ASN A 82 -1.75 -3.49 12.26
C ASN A 82 -2.96 -2.64 11.84
N CYS A 83 -3.82 -3.18 10.95
CA CYS A 83 -5.10 -2.66 10.45
C CYS A 83 -5.43 -1.19 10.81
N SER A 84 -5.03 -0.25 9.97
CA SER A 84 -5.66 1.07 9.90
C SER A 84 -6.57 1.20 8.67
N ASN A 85 -7.33 2.29 8.60
CA ASN A 85 -8.23 2.59 7.49
C ASN A 85 -7.51 3.12 6.23
N ASP A 86 -6.20 3.42 6.29
CA ASP A 86 -5.42 3.94 5.15
C ASP A 86 -4.13 3.14 4.97
N LEU A 87 -4.21 2.07 4.17
CA LEU A 87 -3.09 1.19 3.87
C LEU A 87 -1.88 1.91 3.25
N ILE A 88 -2.11 2.97 2.46
CA ILE A 88 -1.00 3.70 1.84
C ILE A 88 -0.27 4.52 2.90
N TYR A 89 -1.00 5.11 3.85
CA TYR A 89 -0.40 5.79 4.98
C TYR A 89 0.34 4.83 5.90
N ASP A 90 -0.23 3.67 6.20
CA ASP A 90 0.45 2.71 7.08
C ASP A 90 1.74 2.17 6.43
N PHE A 91 1.72 1.96 5.11
CA PHE A 91 2.92 1.66 4.34
C PHE A 91 3.93 2.80 4.40
N TYR A 92 3.49 4.05 4.31
CA TYR A 92 4.34 5.22 4.50
C TYR A 92 5.00 5.24 5.89
N VAL A 93 4.22 5.03 6.95
CA VAL A 93 4.73 4.91 8.32
C VAL A 93 5.78 3.80 8.43
N PHE A 94 5.50 2.63 7.85
CA PHE A 94 6.45 1.51 7.85
C PHE A 94 7.79 1.91 7.21
N LEU A 95 7.79 2.59 6.06
CA LEU A 95 9.01 3.06 5.41
C LEU A 95 9.83 4.01 6.28
N MET A 96 9.17 4.88 7.04
CA MET A 96 9.86 5.86 7.90
C MET A 96 10.57 5.20 9.08
N PHE A 97 10.15 3.99 9.48
CA PHE A 97 10.74 3.22 10.57
C PHE A 97 11.55 2.00 10.10
N ASP A 98 11.57 1.68 8.82
CA ASP A 98 12.27 0.51 8.28
C ASP A 98 13.78 0.73 8.18
N GLU A 99 14.48 0.46 9.29
CA GLU A 99 15.94 0.55 9.37
C GLU A 99 16.68 -0.46 8.49
N SER A 100 15.99 -1.49 7.97
CA SER A 100 16.61 -2.47 7.08
C SER A 100 16.95 -1.87 5.71
N ILE A 101 16.30 -0.75 5.35
CA ILE A 101 16.55 -0.04 4.10
C ILE A 101 17.67 0.99 4.30
N GLY A 102 18.89 0.64 3.92
CA GLY A 102 20.01 1.59 3.92
C GLY A 102 19.85 2.78 2.95
N ASN A 103 18.92 2.70 1.98
CA ASN A 103 18.59 3.79 1.06
C ASN A 103 17.15 3.65 0.53
N LEU A 104 16.23 4.51 0.96
CA LEU A 104 14.82 4.51 0.50
C LEU A 104 14.67 4.55 -1.03
N GLY A 105 15.60 5.21 -1.73
CA GLY A 105 15.61 5.29 -3.19
C GLY A 105 15.89 3.96 -3.91
N SER A 106 16.31 2.91 -3.19
CA SER A 106 16.45 1.56 -3.75
C SER A 106 15.13 0.77 -3.76
N VAL A 107 14.14 1.24 -2.98
CA VAL A 107 12.87 0.54 -2.75
C VAL A 107 11.71 1.30 -3.36
N ILE A 108 11.75 2.63 -3.36
CA ILE A 108 10.70 3.50 -3.90
C ILE A 108 11.32 4.56 -4.78
N SER A 109 10.66 4.86 -5.91
CA SER A 109 11.10 5.94 -6.78
C SER A 109 11.09 7.29 -6.05
N SER A 110 12.09 8.14 -6.30
CA SER A 110 12.20 9.47 -5.68
C SER A 110 10.93 10.32 -5.86
N ASP A 111 10.34 10.28 -7.06
CA ASP A 111 9.12 11.03 -7.38
C ASP A 111 7.90 10.53 -6.63
N ALA A 112 7.82 9.23 -6.34
CA ALA A 112 6.76 8.68 -5.51
C ALA A 112 6.97 9.02 -4.04
N MET A 113 8.21 8.92 -3.56
CA MET A 113 8.54 9.29 -2.18
C MET A 113 8.24 10.76 -1.90
N SER A 114 8.59 11.67 -2.82
CA SER A 114 8.23 13.09 -2.71
C SER A 114 6.71 13.28 -2.60
N ARG A 115 5.93 12.55 -3.41
CA ARG A 115 4.46 12.63 -3.36
C ARG A 115 3.87 12.07 -2.08
N LEU A 116 4.48 11.03 -1.51
CA LEU A 116 4.07 10.49 -0.21
C LEU A 116 4.36 11.51 0.90
N ASN A 117 5.54 12.11 0.91
CA ASN A 117 5.89 13.18 1.86
C ASN A 117 4.92 14.36 1.75
N ASP A 118 4.70 14.90 0.54
CA ASP A 118 3.76 16.01 0.33
C ASP A 118 2.35 15.72 0.86
N LYS A 119 1.94 14.44 0.85
CA LYS A 119 0.61 14.01 1.30
C LYS A 119 0.54 13.72 2.80
N TYR A 120 1.58 13.14 3.39
CA TYR A 120 1.50 12.48 4.69
C TYR A 120 2.47 13.00 5.74
N ASP A 121 3.49 13.78 5.37
CA ASP A 121 4.55 14.23 6.29
C ASP A 121 3.99 15.00 7.50
N THR A 122 3.10 15.97 7.27
CA THR A 122 2.44 16.71 8.38
C THR A 122 1.62 15.81 9.30
N LYS A 123 0.96 14.78 8.75
CA LYS A 123 0.17 13.83 9.56
C LYS A 123 1.11 12.96 10.39
N PHE A 124 2.18 12.48 9.78
CA PHE A 124 3.21 11.68 10.42
C PHE A 124 3.91 12.44 11.55
N GLU A 125 4.37 13.68 11.30
CA GLU A 125 4.97 14.53 12.32
C GLU A 125 4.01 14.77 13.51
N ALA A 126 2.72 14.98 13.24
CA ALA A 126 1.73 15.18 14.30
C ALA A 126 1.47 13.91 15.14
N GLU A 127 1.47 12.73 14.52
CA GLU A 127 1.21 11.45 15.20
C GLU A 127 2.41 10.95 16.00
N PHE A 128 3.61 11.10 15.45
CA PHE A 128 4.84 10.56 16.04
C PHE A 128 5.67 11.61 16.77
N ASN A 129 5.18 12.86 16.84
CA ASN A 129 5.76 14.04 17.49
C ASN A 129 7.08 13.73 18.18
N PHE A 130 8.19 13.89 17.45
CA PHE A 130 9.54 13.61 17.94
C PHE A 130 9.95 14.66 18.98
N ASP A 131 9.23 14.75 20.09
CA ASP A 131 9.77 15.25 21.32
C ASP A 131 10.92 14.29 21.67
N ASN A 132 12.17 14.77 21.52
CA ASN A 132 13.43 14.04 21.69
C ASN A 132 13.55 13.20 22.98
N GLU A 133 12.58 13.28 23.91
CA GLU A 133 12.53 12.51 25.16
C GLU A 133 11.84 11.14 25.05
N ARG A 134 11.20 10.79 23.92
CA ARG A 134 10.43 9.52 23.78
C ARG A 134 11.06 8.44 22.90
N LEU A 135 12.19 8.72 22.24
CA LEU A 135 12.88 7.76 21.38
C LEU A 135 13.40 6.50 22.12
N GLU A 136 13.46 6.52 23.46
CA GLU A 136 13.83 5.33 24.26
C GLU A 136 12.69 4.31 24.46
N GLN A 137 11.46 4.59 24.01
CA GLN A 137 10.30 3.68 24.23
C GLN A 137 9.87 2.87 23.00
N LEU A 138 10.36 3.20 21.81
CA LEU A 138 10.20 2.35 20.63
C LEU A 138 11.31 1.29 20.67
N GLY A 139 11.12 0.28 21.51
CA GLY A 139 12.02 -0.87 21.56
C GLY A 139 12.16 -1.51 20.17
N ASP A 140 13.34 -2.07 19.91
CA ASP A 140 13.72 -2.75 18.66
C ASP A 140 12.51 -3.42 18.00
N PHE A 141 12.18 -2.96 16.79
CA PHE A 141 11.11 -3.52 15.98
C PHE A 141 11.57 -4.90 15.49
N ASP A 142 11.36 -5.94 16.30
CA ASP A 142 11.81 -7.30 15.99
C ASP A 142 10.93 -7.94 14.90
N ILE A 143 11.39 -7.81 13.66
CA ILE A 143 10.83 -8.41 12.44
C ILE A 143 10.59 -9.92 12.62
N GLY A 144 11.43 -10.63 13.39
CA GLY A 144 11.32 -12.08 13.62
C GLY A 144 10.15 -12.47 14.53
N LEU A 145 9.71 -11.58 15.41
CA LEU A 145 8.57 -11.79 16.31
C LEU A 145 7.23 -11.66 15.56
N MET A 146 7.18 -10.77 14.57
CA MET A 146 6.00 -10.51 13.74
C MET A 146 5.70 -11.63 12.74
N ASP A 147 6.69 -12.44 12.35
CA ASP A 147 6.49 -13.62 11.50
C ASP A 147 5.57 -14.69 12.14
N ASN A 148 5.50 -14.72 13.48
CA ASN A 148 4.71 -15.69 14.24
C ASN A 148 3.29 -15.23 14.59
N LEU A 149 2.94 -13.97 14.31
CA LEU A 149 1.59 -13.47 14.56
C LEU A 149 0.59 -14.07 13.56
N PRO A 150 -0.56 -14.59 14.03
CA PRO A 150 -1.62 -15.02 13.12
C PRO A 150 -2.08 -13.82 12.28
N PHE A 151 -2.34 -14.08 11.00
CA PHE A 151 -3.25 -13.27 10.22
C PHE A 151 -4.68 -13.56 10.69
#